data_AF-A0A443JUR1-F1
#
_entry.id   AF-A0A443JUR1-F1
#
_cell.length_a   1.000
_cell.length_b   1.000
_cell.length_c   1.000
_cell.angle_alpha   90.00
_cell.angle_beta   90.00
_cell.angle_gamma   90.00
#
_symmetry.space_group_name_H-M   'P 1'
#
loop_
_entity.id
_entity.type
_entity.pdbx_description
1 polymer ?
#
loop_
_entity_poly.entity_id
_entity_poly.type
_entity_poly.pdbx_seq_one_letter_code
_entity_poly.pdbx_strand_id
1 'polypeptide(L)'
;STGGKQRLGATTKMGERSLRRLLIIGANSVIKRHVHASARPGTWPDGMLRRKPPMLVRVALANKMAWIVWALMARGSVYQAPVRAA
;
A
#
# COMPACT_ATOMS: atom_id res chain seq x y z
N SER A 1 16.15 -20.39 -13.09
CA SER A 1 15.99 -18.99 -13.50
C SER A 1 14.71 -18.87 -14.32
N THR A 2 13.71 -18.13 -13.88
CA THR A 2 12.46 -17.92 -14.63
C THR A 2 12.77 -17.15 -15.91
N GLY A 3 12.85 -17.86 -17.04
CA GLY A 3 13.26 -17.34 -18.34
C GLY A 3 12.29 -16.33 -18.94
N GLY A 4 12.34 -15.09 -18.45
CA GLY A 4 11.88 -13.87 -19.14
C GLY A 4 10.38 -13.73 -19.44
N LYS A 5 9.56 -14.76 -19.23
CA LYS A 5 8.13 -14.73 -19.53
C LYS A 5 7.35 -14.62 -18.22
N GLN A 6 6.87 -13.42 -17.92
CA GLN A 6 5.92 -13.18 -16.84
C GLN A 6 4.63 -13.96 -17.17
N ARG A 7 4.50 -15.17 -16.63
CA ARG A 7 3.27 -15.96 -16.72
C ARG A 7 2.28 -15.31 -15.76
N LEU A 8 1.51 -14.35 -16.26
CA LEU A 8 0.29 -13.88 -15.61
C LEU A 8 -0.61 -15.11 -15.49
N GLY A 9 -0.55 -15.79 -14.34
CA GLY A 9 -1.51 -16.85 -14.02
C GLY A 9 -2.92 -16.28 -13.99
N ALA A 10 -3.94 -17.15 -13.93
CA ALA A 10 -5.32 -16.71 -13.79
C ALA A 10 -5.42 -15.71 -12.62
N THR A 11 -5.72 -14.45 -12.91
CA THR A 11 -6.09 -13.46 -11.91
C THR A 11 -7.36 -13.98 -11.26
N THR A 12 -7.21 -14.66 -10.13
CA THR A 12 -8.35 -15.13 -9.36
C THR A 12 -9.25 -13.94 -9.04
N LYS A 13 -10.54 -14.15 -8.74
CA LYS A 13 -11.44 -13.07 -8.28
C LYS A 13 -10.87 -12.29 -7.08
N MET A 14 -9.89 -12.87 -6.37
CA MET A 14 -9.09 -12.30 -5.29
C MET A 14 -7.82 -11.53 -5.72
N GLY A 15 -7.57 -11.36 -7.02
CA GLY A 15 -6.36 -10.79 -7.59
C GLY A 15 -5.14 -11.72 -7.51
N GLU A 16 -3.95 -11.19 -7.81
CA GLU A 16 -2.68 -11.91 -7.67
C GLU A 16 -2.20 -11.88 -6.21
N ARG A 17 -1.96 -13.05 -5.61
CA ARG A 17 -1.50 -13.15 -4.21
C ARG A 17 -0.14 -12.46 -3.99
N SER A 18 0.75 -12.52 -4.99
CA SER A 18 2.08 -11.93 -4.93
C SER A 18 2.02 -10.41 -4.88
N LEU A 19 1.23 -9.77 -5.75
CA LEU A 19 0.97 -8.32 -5.70
C LEU A 19 0.41 -7.90 -4.34
N ARG A 20 -0.60 -8.61 -3.82
CA ARG A 20 -1.16 -8.30 -2.49
C ARG A 20 -0.09 -8.41 -1.40
N ARG A 21 0.77 -9.43 -1.46
CA ARG A 21 1.88 -9.59 -0.50
C ARG A 21 2.87 -8.44 -0.58
N LEU A 22 3.25 -8.01 -1.79
CA LEU A 22 4.14 -6.88 -2.01
C LEU A 22 3.54 -5.57 -1.49
N LEU A 23 2.25 -5.33 -1.73
CA LEU A 23 1.55 -4.15 -1.22
C LEU A 23 1.49 -4.13 0.32
N ILE A 24 1.28 -5.28 0.96
CA ILE A 24 1.30 -5.38 2.44
C ILE A 24 2.70 -5.13 2.99
N ILE A 25 3.75 -5.67 2.35
CA ILE A 25 5.14 -5.41 2.76
C ILE A 25 5.47 -3.92 2.61
N GLY A 26 5.09 -3.30 1.50
CA GLY A 26 5.24 -1.85 1.29
C GLY A 26 4.49 -1.02 2.33
N ALA A 27 3.25 -1.39 2.64
CA ALA A 27 2.46 -0.75 3.69
C ALA A 27 3.13 -0.86 5.07
N ASN A 28 3.77 -2.00 5.38
CA ASN A 28 4.52 -2.17 6.61
C ASN A 28 5.73 -1.22 6.69
N SER A 29 6.48 -1.05 5.60
CA SER A 29 7.59 -0.09 5.51
C SER A 29 7.13 1.35 5.71
N VAL A 30 5.97 1.71 5.13
CA VAL A 30 5.35 3.05 5.30
C VAL A 30 4.93 3.26 6.75
N ILE A 31 4.24 2.30 7.36
CA ILE A 31 3.86 2.38 8.79
C ILE A 31 5.10 2.47 9.68
N LYS A 32 6.13 1.63 9.46
CA LYS A 32 7.39 1.69 10.21
C LYS A 32 8.05 3.05 10.06
N ARG A 33 8.06 3.64 8.86
CA ARG A 33 8.59 5.00 8.63
C ARG A 33 7.76 6.07 9.35
N HIS A 34 6.44 5.97 9.37
CA HIS A 34 5.59 6.93 10.08
C HIS A 34 5.71 6.81 11.61
N VAL A 35 5.97 5.62 12.12
CA VAL A 35 6.21 5.38 13.56
C VAL A 35 7.62 5.79 13.97
N HIS A 36 8.65 5.55 13.15
CA HIS A 36 10.06 5.81 13.51
C HIS A 36 10.64 7.15 13.02
N ALA A 37 10.34 7.61 11.81
CA ALA A 37 11.13 8.66 11.16
C ALA A 37 10.68 10.08 11.51
N SER A 38 9.45 10.27 11.99
CA SER A 38 8.88 11.55 12.39
C SER A 38 7.47 11.25 12.89
N ALA A 39 7.35 10.76 14.12
CA ALA A 39 6.05 10.62 14.77
C ALA A 39 5.47 12.03 14.97
N ARG A 40 4.89 12.59 13.90
CA ARG A 40 3.95 13.70 14.01
C ARG A 40 2.67 13.07 14.54
N PRO A 41 2.30 13.33 15.81
CA PRO A 41 1.03 12.87 16.32
C PRO A 41 -0.09 13.40 15.42
N GLY A 42 -1.03 12.53 15.03
CA GLY A 42 -2.19 12.93 14.22
C GLY A 42 -2.25 12.44 12.78
N THR A 43 -1.30 11.60 12.32
CA THR A 43 -1.50 10.92 11.04
C THR A 43 -2.58 9.84 11.17
N TRP A 44 -3.40 9.64 10.13
CA TRP A 44 -4.46 8.63 10.13
C TRP A 44 -3.99 7.20 10.54
N PRO A 45 -2.81 6.70 10.11
CA PRO A 45 -2.30 5.42 10.57
C PRO A 45 -1.99 5.38 12.07
N ASP A 46 -1.45 6.48 12.63
CA ASP A 46 -1.15 6.59 14.07
C ASP A 46 -2.44 6.57 14.92
N GLY A 47 -3.45 7.33 14.52
CA GLY A 47 -4.76 7.32 15.16
C GLY A 47 -5.46 5.95 15.09
N MET A 48 -5.25 5.22 13.99
CA MET A 48 -5.80 3.87 13.84
C MET A 48 -5.01 2.82 14.62
N LEU A 49 -3.68 2.91 14.68
CA LEU A 49 -2.82 2.03 15.47
C LEU A 49 -3.13 2.13 16.97
N ARG A 50 -3.56 3.30 17.44
CA ARG A 50 -4.04 3.50 18.82
C ARG A 50 -5.35 2.76 19.14
N ARG A 51 -6.16 2.42 18.14
CA ARG A 51 -7.51 1.87 18.32
C ARG A 51 -7.69 0.45 17.76
N LYS A 52 -6.79 -0.02 16.91
CA LYS A 52 -6.98 -1.21 16.09
C LYS A 52 -5.69 -2.03 15.98
N PRO A 53 -5.77 -3.37 15.89
CA PRO A 53 -4.61 -4.21 15.65
C PRO A 53 -3.79 -3.77 14.43
N PRO A 54 -2.44 -3.77 14.52
CA PRO A 54 -1.56 -3.23 13.47
C PRO A 54 -1.68 -3.94 12.13
N MET A 55 -2.08 -5.22 12.14
CA MET A 55 -2.34 -6.00 10.92
C MET A 55 -3.49 -5.38 10.09
N LEU A 56 -4.56 -4.92 10.74
CA LEU A 56 -5.69 -4.30 10.05
C LEU A 56 -5.30 -2.95 9.45
N VAL A 57 -4.48 -2.17 10.15
CA VAL A 57 -3.97 -0.89 9.63
C VAL A 57 -3.09 -1.12 8.39
N ARG A 58 -2.21 -2.13 8.42
CA ARG A 58 -1.38 -2.53 7.27
C ARG A 58 -2.23 -2.93 6.06
N VAL A 59 -3.27 -3.74 6.27
CA VAL A 59 -4.18 -4.18 5.19
C VAL A 59 -4.98 -3.01 4.62
N ALA A 60 -5.49 -2.13 5.47
CA ALA A 60 -6.23 -0.95 5.04
C ALA A 60 -5.33 0.01 4.22
N LEU A 61 -4.09 0.19 4.66
CA LEU A 61 -3.11 0.97 3.91
C LEU A 61 -2.74 0.31 2.57
N ALA A 62 -2.55 -1.01 2.54
CA ALA A 62 -2.32 -1.74 1.30
C ALA A 62 -3.50 -1.60 0.33
N ASN A 63 -4.75 -1.65 0.82
CA ASN A 63 -5.94 -1.43 0.00
C ASN A 63 -5.99 0.00 -0.57
N LYS A 64 -5.63 1.01 0.22
CA LYS A 64 -5.51 2.39 -0.25
C LYS A 64 -4.45 2.53 -1.36
N MET A 65 -3.28 1.92 -1.18
CA MET A 65 -2.21 1.92 -2.18
C MET A 65 -2.65 1.20 -3.45
N ALA A 66 -3.37 0.08 -3.34
CA ALA A 66 -3.92 -0.65 -4.48
C ALA A 66 -4.87 0.23 -5.31
N TRP A 67 -5.73 1.00 -4.64
CA TRP A 67 -6.68 1.89 -5.32
C TRP A 67 -5.97 3.05 -6.03
N ILE A 68 -4.91 3.61 -5.43
CA ILE A 68 -4.06 4.62 -6.07
C ILE A 68 -3.41 4.03 -7.32
N VAL A 69 -2.78 2.87 -7.21
CA VAL A 69 -2.14 2.19 -8.35
C VAL A 69 -3.17 1.89 -9.45
N TRP A 70 -4.35 1.39 -9.09
CA TRP A 70 -5.45 1.18 -10.03
C TRP A 70 -5.88 2.47 -10.71
N ALA A 71 -6.07 3.56 -9.97
CA ALA A 71 -6.48 4.85 -10.53
C ALA A 71 -5.42 5.42 -11.49
N LEU A 72 -4.13 5.25 -11.18
CA LEU A 72 -3.03 5.65 -12.06
C LEU A 72 -3.02 4.84 -13.35
N MET A 73 -3.15 3.50 -13.25
CA MET A 73 -3.19 2.62 -14.42
C MET A 73 -4.44 2.88 -15.28
N ALA A 74 -5.60 3.06 -14.66
CA ALA A 74 -6.86 3.28 -15.35
C ALA A 74 -6.91 4.64 -16.06
N ARG A 75 -6.22 5.65 -15.54
CA ARG A 75 -6.21 7.02 -16.08
C ARG A 75 -4.93 7.36 -16.84
N GLY A 76 -3.97 6.45 -16.96
CA GLY A 76 -2.65 6.69 -17.56
C GLY A 76 -1.87 7.84 -16.90
N SER A 77 -2.19 8.17 -15.64
CA SER A 77 -1.67 9.36 -14.96
C SER A 77 -0.34 9.07 -14.25
N VAL A 78 0.54 10.06 -14.19
CA VAL A 78 1.77 9.96 -13.38
C VAL A 78 1.43 10.16 -11.90
N TYR A 79 2.00 9.33 -11.02
CA TYR A 79 1.82 9.49 -9.58
C TYR A 79 2.29 10.86 -9.13
N GLN A 80 1.35 11.68 -8.69
CA GLN A 80 1.63 12.93 -7.98
C GLN A 80 1.65 12.60 -6.50
N ALA A 81 2.82 12.75 -5.86
CA ALA A 81 2.88 12.68 -4.41
C ALA A 81 1.92 13.73 -3.85
N PRO A 82 1.06 13.40 -2.87
CA PRO A 82 0.14 14.38 -2.32
C PRO A 82 0.96 15.57 -1.82
N VAL A 83 0.71 16.73 -2.42
CA VAL A 83 1.31 18.00 -1.98
C VAL A 83 0.92 18.14 -0.53
N ARG A 84 1.94 18.16 0.33
CA ARG A 84 1.76 18.28 1.76
C ARG A 84 1.20 19.69 1.98
N ALA A 85 -0.10 19.80 2.26
CA ALA A 85 -0.66 21.06 2.74
C ALA A 85 0.16 21.49 3.95
N ALA A 86 0.68 22.72 3.89
CA ALA A 86 1.60 23.31 4.88
C ALA A 86 0.95 23.39 6.25
#